data_AF-F8SUB8-F1
#
_entry.id   AF-F8SUB8-F1
#
_cell.length_a   1.000
_cell.length_b   1.000
_cell.length_c   1.000
_cell.angle_alpha   90.00
_cell.angle_beta   90.00
_cell.angle_gamma   90.00
#
_symmetry.space_group_name_H-M   'P 1'
#
loop_
_entity.id
_entity.type
_entity.pdbx_description
1 polymer ?
#
loop_
_entity_poly.entity_id
_entity_poly.type
_entity_poly.pdbx_seq_one_letter_code
_entity_poly.pdbx_strand_id
1 'polypeptide(L)' 'QLNLAVILEGLAARGLGSRGHWYKVLREEVISVLDQLDEEGVNTQPARKVLLEDLQLYTKYLLRAGSLESKSRTGAAD' A
#
# COMPACT_ATOMS: atom_id res chain seq x y z
N GLN A 1 3.16 0.38 -0.75
CA GLN A 1 4.04 1.18 0.13
C GLN A 1 5.52 0.93 -0.16
N LEU A 2 6.08 -0.26 0.03
CA LEU A 2 7.54 -0.46 -0.05
C LEU A 2 8.14 -0.57 -1.47
N ASN A 3 7.29 -0.73 -2.49
CA ASN A 3 7.73 -0.81 -3.89
C ASN A 3 7.48 0.55 -4.58
N LEU A 4 6.24 0.79 -4.99
CA LEU A 4 5.91 1.97 -5.80
C LEU A 4 6.18 3.30 -5.10
N ALA A 5 5.89 3.43 -3.80
CA ALA A 5 6.11 4.71 -3.11
C ALA A 5 7.59 5.12 -3.15
N VAL A 6 8.52 4.18 -3.00
CA VAL A 6 9.96 4.47 -3.06
C VAL A 6 10.36 5.07 -4.41
N ILE A 7 9.79 4.55 -5.51
CA ILE A 7 10.03 5.05 -6.85
C ILE A 7 9.43 6.46 -7.01
N LEU A 8 8.16 6.64 -6.65
CA LEU A 8 7.46 7.91 -6.81
C LEU A 8 8.09 9.04 -6.00
N GLU A 9 8.47 8.77 -4.74
CA GLU A 9 9.20 9.72 -3.90
C GLU A 9 10.59 10.02 -4.48
N GLY A 10 11.26 9.01 -5.06
CA GLY A 10 12.55 9.18 -5.72
C GLY A 10 12.50 10.04 -6.99
N LEU A 11 11.40 9.98 -7.74
CA LEU A 11 11.13 10.86 -8.89
C LEU A 11 10.88 12.30 -8.42
N ALA A 12 10.02 12.48 -7.42
CA ALA A 12 9.73 13.79 -6.84
C ALA A 12 10.99 14.46 -6.27
N ALA A 13 11.84 13.71 -5.57
CA ALA A 13 13.10 14.21 -5.02
C ALA A 13 14.10 14.68 -6.10
N ARG A 14 13.97 14.19 -7.34
CA ARG A 14 14.78 14.60 -8.50
C ARG A 14 14.16 15.76 -9.29
N GLY A 15 13.04 16.30 -8.84
CA GLY A 15 12.29 17.35 -9.54
C GLY A 15 11.54 16.86 -10.77
N LEU A 16 11.42 15.54 -10.96
CA LEU A 16 10.69 14.93 -12.07
C LEU A 16 9.21 14.81 -11.69
N GLY A 17 8.51 15.94 -11.63
CA GLY A 17 7.11 16.00 -11.19
C GLY A 17 6.93 16.16 -9.68
N SER A 18 5.73 16.50 -9.25
CA SER A 18 5.41 16.70 -7.83
C SER A 18 4.98 15.39 -7.16
N ARG A 19 5.21 15.28 -5.85
CA ARG A 19 4.69 14.17 -5.05
C ARG A 19 3.18 13.99 -5.25
N GLY A 20 2.41 15.07 -5.14
CA GLY A 20 0.96 15.03 -5.32
C GLY A 20 0.53 14.53 -6.70
N HIS A 21 1.25 14.92 -7.76
CA HIS A 21 1.01 14.42 -9.11
C HIS A 21 1.20 12.90 -9.18
N TRP A 22 2.31 12.37 -8.69
CA TRP A 22 2.59 10.94 -8.78
C TRP A 22 1.63 10.06 -7.98
N TYR A 23 1.25 10.50 -6.77
CA TYR A 23 0.26 9.77 -5.99
C TYR A 23 -1.15 9.87 -6.58
N LYS A 24 -1.47 10.95 -7.30
CA LYS A 24 -2.72 11.04 -8.06
C LYS A 24 -2.75 10.01 -9.19
N VAL A 25 -1.69 9.94 -10.00
CA VAL A 25 -1.55 8.94 -11.08
C VAL A 25 -1.67 7.53 -10.51
N LEU A 26 -0.96 7.23 -9.42
CA LEU A 26 -1.06 5.92 -8.77
C LEU A 26 -2.49 5.59 -8.34
N ARG A 27 -3.24 6.57 -7.79
CA ARG A 27 -4.62 6.35 -7.38
C ARG A 27 -5.51 6.05 -8.59
N GLU A 28 -5.37 6.79 -9.68
CA GLU A 28 -6.14 6.60 -10.92
C GLU A 28 -5.88 5.21 -11.52
N GLU A 29 -4.62 4.77 -11.57
CA GLU A 29 -4.24 3.43 -12.05
C GLU A 29 -4.78 2.31 -11.15
N VAL A 30 -4.73 2.48 -9.82
CA VAL A 30 -5.33 1.50 -8.90
C VAL A 30 -6.83 1.37 -9.14
N ILE A 31 -7.54 2.48 -9.34
CA ILE A 31 -8.97 2.44 -9.66
C ILE A 31 -9.20 1.69 -10.98
N SER A 32 -8.46 2.04 -12.03
CA SER A 32 -8.61 1.40 -13.35
C SER A 32 -8.39 -0.11 -13.30
N VAL A 33 -7.37 -0.57 -12.58
CA VAL A 33 -7.10 -2.01 -12.45
C VAL A 33 -8.18 -2.73 -11.63
N LEU A 34 -8.69 -2.09 -10.58
CA LEU A 34 -9.79 -2.65 -9.80
C LEU A 34 -11.10 -2.68 -10.59
N ASP A 35 -11.35 -1.70 -11.47
CA ASP A 35 -12.50 -1.71 -12.36
C ASP A 35 -12.40 -2.88 -13.36
N GLN A 36 -11.23 -3.05 -14.00
CA GLN A 36 -10.99 -4.18 -14.91
C GLN A 36 -11.19 -5.55 -14.22
N LEU A 37 -10.65 -5.73 -13.01
CA LEU A 37 -10.81 -6.98 -12.26
C LEU A 37 -12.27 -7.24 -11.88
N ASP A 38 -13.04 -6.20 -11.58
CA ASP A 38 -14.47 -6.31 -11.28
C ASP A 38 -15.26 -6.75 -12.52
N GLU A 39 -14.92 -6.20 -13.70
CA GLU A 39 -15.47 -6.63 -14.99
C GLU A 39 -15.15 -8.10 -15.32
N GLU A 40 -13.98 -8.59 -14.87
CA GLU A 40 -13.58 -10.00 -14.97
C GLU A 40 -14.27 -10.90 -13.92
N GLY A 41 -15.12 -10.35 -13.05
CA GLY A 41 -15.88 -11.06 -12.03
C GLY A 41 -15.11 -11.31 -10.73
N VAL A 42 -13.96 -10.67 -10.54
CA VAL A 42 -13.19 -10.74 -9.29
C VAL A 42 -13.81 -9.79 -8.26
N ASN A 43 -14.07 -10.27 -7.04
CA ASN A 43 -14.58 -9.41 -5.98
C ASN A 43 -13.51 -8.39 -5.54
N THR A 44 -13.64 -7.14 -6.01
CA THR A 44 -12.69 -6.06 -5.72
C THR A 44 -13.04 -5.24 -4.48
N GLN A 45 -14.21 -5.44 -3.88
CA GLN A 45 -14.70 -4.65 -2.74
C GLN A 45 -13.73 -4.61 -1.55
N PRO A 46 -13.09 -5.74 -1.13
CA PRO A 46 -12.12 -5.68 -0.05
C PRO A 46 -10.91 -4.79 -0.37
N ALA A 47 -10.44 -4.82 -1.62
CA ALA A 47 -9.29 -4.04 -2.05
C ALA A 47 -9.64 -2.55 -2.16
N ARG A 48 -10.83 -2.21 -2.67
CA ARG A 48 -11.32 -0.81 -2.72
C ARG A 48 -11.40 -0.20 -1.34
N LYS A 49 -12.02 -0.91 -0.40
CA LYS A 49 -12.12 -0.46 0.99
C LYS A 49 -10.74 -0.17 1.59
N VAL A 50 -9.85 -1.15 1.56
CA VAL A 50 -8.53 -1.04 2.20
C VAL A 50 -7.63 -0.03 1.48
N LEU A 51 -7.65 0.05 0.14
CA LEU A 51 -6.68 0.87 -0.61
C LEU A 51 -7.15 2.30 -0.88
N LEU A 52 -8.47 2.55 -0.96
CA LEU A 52 -9.03 3.80 -1.46
C LEU A 52 -9.90 4.57 -0.46
N GLU A 53 -10.52 3.88 0.49
CA GLU A 53 -11.51 4.44 1.42
C GLU A 53 -10.98 4.58 2.84
N ASP A 54 -10.22 3.59 3.32
CA ASP A 54 -9.65 3.62 4.67
C ASP A 54 -8.73 4.84 4.86
N LEU A 55 -8.98 5.60 5.94
CA LEU A 55 -8.19 6.78 6.30
C LEU A 55 -6.74 6.43 6.70
N GLN A 56 -6.49 5.17 7.07
CA GLN A 56 -5.20 4.67 7.50
C GLN A 56 -4.93 3.29 6.92
N LEU A 57 -3.75 3.11 6.35
CA LEU A 57 -3.29 1.83 5.82
C LEU A 57 -2.46 1.09 6.86
N TYR A 58 -2.78 -0.19 7.10
CA TYR A 58 -1.94 -1.07 7.89
C TYR A 58 -0.55 -1.18 7.24
N THR A 59 0.46 -0.70 7.96
CA THR A 59 1.84 -0.67 7.45
C THR A 59 2.64 -1.80 8.08
N LYS A 60 3.39 -2.54 7.25
CA LYS A 60 4.28 -3.58 7.76
C LYS A 60 5.49 -2.95 8.46
N TYR A 61 5.57 -3.14 9.78
CA TYR A 61 6.71 -2.70 10.60
C TYR A 61 7.92 -3.63 10.39
N LEU A 62 8.63 -3.45 9.29
CA LEU A 62 9.75 -4.32 8.89
C LEU A 62 10.86 -4.41 9.94
N LEU A 63 11.17 -3.32 10.65
CA LEU A 63 12.22 -3.30 11.67
C LEU A 63 11.90 -4.25 12.84
N ARG A 64 10.62 -4.37 13.22
CA ARG A 64 10.18 -5.24 14.31
C ARG A 64 10.14 -6.71 13.92
N ALA A 65 9.90 -7.01 12.64
CA ALA A 65 9.93 -8.36 12.11
C ALA A 65 11.36 -8.91 11.94
N GLY A 66 12.34 -8.03 11.68
CA GLY A 66 13.74 -8.40 11.51
C GLY A 66 14.55 -8.50 12.81
N SER A 67 14.08 -7.89 13.91
CA SER A 67 14.83 -7.80 15.17
C SER A 67 14.62 -8.96 16.15
N LEU A 68 13.79 -9.98 15.82
CA LEU A 68 13.40 -11.05 16.75
C LEU A 68 13.07 -10.49 18.15
N GLU A 69 12.16 -9.51 18.26
CA GLU A 69 11.57 -9.24 19.59
C GLU A 69 10.99 -10.57 20.07
N SER A 70 11.52 -11.06 21.19
CA SER A 70 11.31 -12.42 21.65
C SER A 70 9.81 -12.70 21.78
N LYS A 71 9.41 -13.92 21.41
CA LYS A 71 8.04 -14.47 21.52
C LYS A 71 7.47 -14.43 22.96
N SER A 72 8.15 -13.79 23.92
CA SER A 72 7.73 -13.65 25.32
C SER A 72 6.61 -12.62 25.54
N ARG A 73 6.19 -11.87 24.50
CA ARG A 73 5.22 -10.77 24.63
C ARG A 73 3.97 -10.87 23.76
N THR A 74 3.78 -11.98 23.05
CA THR A 74 2.54 -12.27 22.33
C THR A 74 2.01 -13.57 22.92
N GLY A 75 1.04 -13.50 23.83
CA GLY A 75 0.43 -14.66 24.50
C GLY A 75 -0.36 -15.58 23.56
N ALA A 76 0.27 -16.04 22.47
CA ALA A 76 -0.17 -17.18 21.71
C ALA A 76 0.38 -18.41 22.44
N ALA A 77 -0.47 -19.04 23.24
CA ALA A 77 -0.28 -20.43 23.62
C ALA A 77 -0.47 -21.29 22.36
N ASP A 78 0.40 -22.29 22.22
CA ASP A 78 0.34 -23.34 21.19
C ASP A 78 -0.98 -24.13 21.28
#